data_AF-A0A350ERZ5-F1
#
_entry.id   AF-A0A350ERZ5-F1
#
_cell.length_a   1.000
_cell.length_b   1.000
_cell.length_c   1.000
_cell.angle_alpha   90.00
_cell.angle_beta   90.00
_cell.angle_gamma   90.00
#
_symmetry.space_group_name_H-M   'P 1'
#
loop_
_entity.id
_entity.type
_entity.pdbx_description
1 polymer ?
#
loop_
_entity_poly.entity_id
_entity_poly.type
_entity_poly.pdbx_seq_one_letter_code
_entity_poly.pdbx_strand_id
1 'polypeptide(L)'
;HAVKVHRQEYYAIITHMDAQIGRILDALEATGKADNTHIFFTADHGLAVGHHGLLGKQNMYEHSLRPPLIVAGPGIPRGRRIEARVYLQDIMPTTLELAGAPVPDHVEFR
;
A
#
# COMPACT_ATOMS: atom_id res chain seq x y z
N HIS A 1 23.30 -4.60 -18.13
CA HIS A 1 23.66 -3.22 -17.73
C HIS A 1 22.41 -2.40 -17.41
N ALA A 2 21.51 -2.17 -18.38
CA ALA A 2 20.27 -1.38 -18.19
C ALA A 2 19.41 -1.79 -16.98
N VAL A 3 19.17 -3.09 -16.75
CA VAL A 3 18.40 -3.57 -15.59
C VAL A 3 18.97 -3.12 -14.24
N LYS A 4 20.32 -3.07 -14.12
CA LYS A 4 20.95 -2.63 -12.86
C LYS A 4 20.67 -1.15 -12.61
N VAL A 5 20.77 -0.32 -13.65
CA VAL A 5 20.47 1.12 -13.60
C VAL A 5 18.99 1.34 -13.25
N HIS A 6 18.07 0.69 -13.95
CA HIS A 6 16.64 0.82 -13.66
C HIS A 6 16.26 0.38 -12.25
N ARG A 7 16.94 -0.62 -11.70
CA ARG A 7 16.71 -1.04 -10.30
C ARG A 7 17.23 0.00 -9.30
N GLN A 8 18.35 0.65 -9.60
CA GLN A 8 18.85 1.78 -8.79
C GLN A 8 17.89 2.96 -8.83
N GLU A 9 17.40 3.33 -10.01
CA GLU A 9 16.40 4.40 -10.19
C GLU A 9 15.10 4.08 -9.45
N TYR A 10 14.61 2.83 -9.58
CA TYR A 10 13.41 2.37 -8.90
C TYR A 10 13.51 2.51 -7.38
N TYR A 11 14.62 2.08 -6.78
CA TYR A 11 14.84 2.26 -5.35
C TYR A 11 15.05 3.71 -4.94
N ALA A 12 15.72 4.54 -5.76
CA ALA A 12 15.87 5.97 -5.49
C ALA A 12 14.51 6.69 -5.43
N ILE A 13 13.59 6.35 -6.34
CA ILE A 13 12.23 6.91 -6.34
C ILE A 13 11.45 6.45 -5.11
N ILE A 14 11.57 5.18 -4.69
CA ILE A 14 10.96 4.68 -3.46
C ILE A 14 11.47 5.46 -2.24
N THR A 15 12.80 5.64 -2.11
CA THR A 15 13.38 6.43 -1.02
C THR A 15 12.91 7.87 -1.03
N HIS A 16 12.81 8.50 -2.20
CA HIS A 16 12.28 9.86 -2.29
C HIS A 16 10.81 9.95 -1.88
N MET A 17 9.98 8.99 -2.31
CA MET A 17 8.57 8.89 -1.94
C MET A 17 8.39 8.68 -0.44
N ASP A 18 9.19 7.83 0.20
CA ASP A 18 9.18 7.60 1.65
C ASP A 18 9.39 8.91 2.44
N ALA A 19 10.37 9.73 2.01
CA ALA A 19 10.58 11.05 2.60
C ALA A 19 9.36 11.99 2.42
N GLN A 20 8.61 11.89 1.31
CA GLN A 20 7.39 12.67 1.12
C GLN A 20 6.23 12.15 1.99
N ILE A 21 6.12 10.84 2.18
CA ILE A 21 5.15 10.25 3.11
C ILE A 21 5.42 10.74 4.53
N GLY A 22 6.69 10.79 4.97
CA GLY A 22 7.08 11.36 6.25
C GLY A 22 6.50 12.76 6.48
N ARG A 23 6.58 13.64 5.48
CA ARG A 23 6.00 15.01 5.57
C ARG A 23 4.49 15.02 5.77
N ILE A 24 3.77 14.07 5.16
CA ILE A 24 2.31 13.94 5.33
C ILE A 24 1.99 13.47 6.75
N LEU A 25 2.75 12.49 7.26
CA LEU A 25 2.59 11.97 8.62
C LEU A 25 2.92 13.03 9.68
N ASP A 26 4.00 13.79 9.49
CA ASP A 26 4.38 14.91 10.38
C ASP A 26 3.29 15.99 10.39
N ALA A 27 2.72 16.32 9.23
CA ALA A 27 1.63 17.28 9.13
C ALA A 27 0.37 16.76 9.82
N LEU A 28 0.04 15.47 9.68
CA LEU A 28 -1.07 14.84 10.37
C LEU A 28 -0.90 14.88 11.90
N GLU A 29 0.29 14.55 12.39
CA GLU A 29 0.66 14.62 13.80
C GLU A 29 0.50 16.06 14.34
N ALA A 30 1.02 17.05 13.60
CA ALA A 30 0.91 18.46 13.97
C ALA A 30 -0.55 18.97 14.05
N THR A 31 -1.50 18.31 13.37
CA THR A 31 -2.92 18.64 13.50
C THR A 31 -3.58 18.09 14.76
N GLY A 32 -2.90 17.20 15.51
CA GLY A 32 -3.46 16.49 16.66
C GLY A 32 -4.50 15.42 16.29
N LYS A 33 -4.59 15.04 15.01
CA LYS A 33 -5.59 14.08 14.49
C LYS A 33 -5.05 12.67 14.26
N ALA A 34 -3.76 12.44 14.50
CA ALA A 34 -3.12 11.15 14.26
C ALA A 34 -3.81 10.00 15.01
N ASP A 35 -4.14 10.22 16.30
CA ASP A 35 -4.83 9.24 17.15
C ASP A 35 -6.29 8.95 16.76
N ASN A 36 -6.85 9.68 15.79
CA ASN A 36 -8.18 9.45 15.24
C ASN A 36 -8.15 9.24 13.72
N THR A 37 -7.03 8.76 13.18
CA THR A 37 -6.86 8.54 11.74
C THR A 37 -6.41 7.11 11.48
N HIS A 38 -7.15 6.41 10.61
CA HIS A 38 -6.69 5.16 10.02
C HIS A 38 -5.89 5.47 8.75
N ILE A 39 -4.74 4.84 8.61
CA ILE A 39 -3.82 4.99 7.48
C ILE A 39 -3.69 3.64 6.79
N PHE A 40 -4.03 3.61 5.51
CA PHE A 40 -3.85 2.47 4.63
C PHE A 40 -2.77 2.84 3.60
N PHE A 41 -1.66 2.13 3.61
CA PHE A 41 -0.57 2.31 2.66
C PHE A 41 -0.47 1.10 1.74
N THR A 42 -0.47 1.34 0.43
CA THR A 42 -0.35 0.30 -0.59
C THR A 42 0.20 0.85 -1.90
N ALA A 43 0.35 -0.03 -2.90
CA ALA A 43 0.60 0.30 -4.29
C ALA A 43 -0.48 -0.37 -5.16
N ASP A 44 -0.74 0.15 -6.36
CA ASP A 44 -1.74 -0.42 -7.27
C ASP A 44 -1.32 -1.79 -7.83
N HIS A 45 -0.02 -1.99 -8.02
CA HIS A 45 0.57 -3.26 -8.44
C HIS A 45 2.08 -3.28 -8.15
N GLY A 46 2.72 -4.43 -8.39
CA GLY A 46 4.17 -4.54 -8.42
C GLY A 46 4.79 -4.25 -9.79
N LEU A 47 6.13 -4.28 -9.89
CA LEU A 47 6.85 -4.00 -11.14
C LEU A 47 8.02 -4.97 -11.30
N ALA A 48 8.20 -5.54 -12.49
CA ALA A 48 9.19 -6.60 -12.68
C ALA A 48 10.64 -6.11 -12.63
N VAL A 49 10.97 -4.92 -13.16
CA VAL A 49 12.32 -4.30 -13.09
C VAL A 49 13.46 -5.31 -13.33
N GLY A 50 13.33 -6.14 -14.37
CA GLY A 50 14.28 -7.15 -14.81
C GLY A 50 14.07 -8.56 -14.25
N HIS A 51 13.12 -8.79 -13.34
CA HIS A 51 12.75 -10.13 -12.89
C HIS A 51 12.20 -10.96 -14.05
N HIS A 52 12.67 -12.20 -14.19
CA HIS A 52 12.35 -13.10 -15.31
C HIS A 52 12.62 -12.49 -16.71
N GLY A 53 13.50 -11.48 -16.82
CA GLY A 53 13.75 -10.77 -18.08
C GLY A 53 12.65 -9.76 -18.46
N LEU A 54 11.67 -9.54 -17.60
CA LEU A 54 10.54 -8.63 -17.80
C LEU A 54 10.81 -7.27 -17.13
N LEU A 55 10.24 -6.20 -17.67
CA LEU A 55 10.37 -4.85 -17.10
C LEU A 55 9.07 -4.30 -16.50
N GLY A 56 7.94 -4.55 -17.18
CA GLY A 56 6.64 -4.01 -16.83
C GLY A 56 5.87 -4.82 -15.79
N LYS A 57 4.56 -4.61 -15.77
CA LYS A 57 3.58 -5.23 -14.85
C LYS A 57 2.69 -6.27 -15.51
N GLN A 58 2.74 -6.37 -16.85
CA GLN A 58 1.88 -7.20 -17.69
C GLN A 58 2.31 -8.68 -17.64
N ASN A 59 2.36 -9.24 -16.45
CA ASN A 59 2.73 -10.63 -16.19
C ASN A 59 2.11 -11.09 -14.87
N MET A 60 2.05 -12.41 -14.69
CA MET A 60 1.37 -13.05 -13.55
C MET A 60 2.33 -13.48 -12.44
N TYR A 61 3.57 -12.98 -12.43
CA TYR A 61 4.50 -13.27 -11.35
C TYR A 61 4.15 -12.47 -10.09
N GLU A 62 4.50 -13.04 -8.94
CA GLU A 62 4.19 -12.47 -7.64
C GLU A 62 4.73 -11.04 -7.46
N HIS A 63 5.92 -10.74 -7.99
CA HIS A 63 6.50 -9.39 -7.95
C HIS A 63 5.70 -8.34 -8.73
N SER A 64 4.75 -8.75 -9.58
CA SER A 64 3.85 -7.86 -10.32
C SER A 64 2.44 -7.85 -9.73
N LEU A 65 2.01 -8.94 -9.11
CA LEU A 65 0.65 -9.09 -8.56
C LEU A 65 0.54 -8.76 -7.06
N ARG A 66 1.64 -8.80 -6.30
CA ARG A 66 1.62 -8.68 -4.82
C ARG A 66 2.23 -7.36 -4.35
N PRO A 67 1.46 -6.25 -4.36
CA PRO A 67 1.89 -4.99 -3.73
C PRO A 67 1.92 -5.10 -2.20
N PRO A 68 2.62 -4.18 -1.51
CA PRO A 68 2.55 -4.09 -0.06
C PRO A 68 1.17 -3.61 0.39
N LEU A 69 0.71 -4.04 1.56
CA LEU A 69 -0.41 -3.43 2.27
C LEU A 69 -0.02 -3.28 3.75
N ILE A 70 -0.07 -2.06 4.25
CA ILE A 70 0.19 -1.71 5.66
C ILE A 70 -1.01 -0.91 6.16
N VAL A 71 -1.52 -1.28 7.33
CA VAL A 71 -2.61 -0.58 8.00
C VAL A 71 -2.15 -0.14 9.38
N ALA A 72 -2.41 1.12 9.73
CA ALA A 72 -2.13 1.70 11.04
C ALA A 72 -3.29 2.58 11.48
N GLY A 73 -3.47 2.77 12.78
CA GLY A 73 -4.52 3.64 13.33
C GLY A 73 -5.16 3.08 14.60
N PRO A 74 -6.27 3.68 15.04
CA PRO A 74 -7.01 3.28 16.24
C PRO A 74 -7.35 1.79 16.25
N GLY A 75 -7.08 1.10 17.36
CA GLY A 75 -7.42 -0.32 17.52
C GLY A 75 -6.59 -1.32 16.69
N ILE A 76 -5.69 -0.86 15.81
CA ILE A 76 -4.82 -1.73 15.02
C ILE A 76 -3.54 -2.10 15.82
N PRO A 77 -3.28 -3.40 16.08
CA PRO A 77 -2.09 -3.80 16.85
C PRO A 77 -0.78 -3.45 16.15
N ARG A 78 0.15 -2.81 16.86
CA ARG A 78 1.47 -2.48 16.33
C ARG A 78 2.32 -3.72 16.09
N GLY A 79 3.04 -3.75 14.97
CA GLY A 79 3.99 -4.82 14.62
C GLY A 79 3.34 -6.17 14.28
N ARG A 80 2.01 -6.25 14.23
CA ARG A 80 1.31 -7.47 13.84
C ARG A 80 1.46 -7.71 12.34
N ARG A 81 1.81 -8.94 11.98
CA ARG A 81 1.78 -9.45 10.60
C ARG A 81 0.72 -10.53 10.50
N ILE A 82 0.03 -10.58 9.37
CA ILE A 82 -0.96 -11.61 9.05
C ILE A 82 -0.60 -12.22 7.70
N GLU A 83 -0.81 -13.53 7.57
CA GLU A 83 -0.55 -14.29 6.34
C GLU A 83 -1.82 -14.46 5.49
N ALA A 84 -2.93 -13.84 5.91
CA ALA A 84 -4.20 -13.89 5.19
C ALA A 84 -4.02 -13.23 3.81
N ARG A 85 -4.56 -13.89 2.78
CA ARG A 85 -4.65 -13.29 1.44
C ARG A 85 -5.80 -12.30 1.44
N VAL A 86 -5.54 -11.12 0.92
CA VAL A 86 -6.48 -10.01 0.81
C VAL A 86 -6.40 -9.43 -0.59
N TYR A 87 -7.47 -8.79 -1.01
CA TYR A 87 -7.55 -7.99 -2.22
C TYR A 87 -7.39 -6.51 -1.88
N LEU A 88 -6.78 -5.73 -2.76
CA LEU A 88 -6.74 -4.27 -2.56
C LEU A 88 -8.13 -3.66 -2.54
N GLN A 89 -9.07 -4.30 -3.23
CA GLN A 89 -10.46 -3.91 -3.29
C GLN A 89 -11.17 -4.03 -1.94
N ASP A 90 -10.68 -4.88 -1.01
CA ASP A 90 -11.22 -5.00 0.35
C ASP A 90 -11.01 -3.70 1.17
N ILE A 91 -10.08 -2.83 0.76
CA ILE A 91 -9.83 -1.54 1.43
C ILE A 91 -11.08 -0.65 1.41
N MET A 92 -11.83 -0.64 0.30
CA MET A 92 -13.03 0.20 0.18
C MET A 92 -14.14 -0.17 1.19
N PRO A 93 -14.65 -1.42 1.23
CA PRO A 93 -15.65 -1.80 2.22
C PRO A 93 -15.11 -1.70 3.66
N THR A 94 -13.85 -2.10 3.90
CA THR A 94 -13.22 -1.96 5.22
C THR A 94 -13.22 -0.50 5.70
N THR A 95 -12.89 0.47 4.83
CA THR A 95 -12.86 1.89 5.22
C THR A 95 -14.25 2.49 5.42
N LEU A 96 -15.26 2.03 4.69
CA LEU A 96 -16.66 2.41 4.94
C LEU A 96 -17.14 1.89 6.30
N GLU A 97 -16.86 0.63 6.62
CA GLU A 97 -17.21 0.05 7.92
C GLU A 97 -16.54 0.79 9.08
N LEU A 98 -15.23 1.10 8.95
CA LEU A 98 -14.51 1.89 9.95
C LEU A 98 -15.07 3.31 10.12
N ALA A 99 -15.62 3.90 9.06
CA ALA A 99 -16.27 5.20 9.10
C ALA A 99 -17.74 5.14 9.58
N GLY A 100 -18.28 3.94 9.85
CA GLY A 100 -19.70 3.75 10.16
C GLY A 100 -20.64 4.02 8.99
N ALA A 101 -20.13 4.00 7.76
CA ALA A 101 -20.89 4.20 6.54
C ALA A 101 -21.40 2.86 5.99
N PRO A 102 -22.57 2.84 5.33
CA PRO A 102 -23.08 1.61 4.71
C PRO A 102 -22.21 1.21 3.52
N VAL A 103 -21.87 -0.08 3.43
CA VAL A 103 -21.26 -0.68 2.23
C VAL A 103 -22.37 -0.95 1.20
N PRO A 104 -22.27 -0.46 -0.05
CA PRO A 104 -23.27 -0.74 -1.06
C PRO A 104 -23.38 -2.24 -1.40
N ASP A 105 -24.60 -2.73 -1.60
CA ASP A 105 -24.88 -4.17 -1.83
C ASP A 105 -24.19 -4.78 -3.06
N HIS A 106 -23.74 -3.95 -4.01
CA HIS A 106 -23.03 -4.39 -5.21
C HIS A 106 -21.51 -4.52 -5.02
N VAL A 107 -20.99 -4.22 -3.82
CA VAL A 107 -19.58 -4.44 -3.49
C VAL A 107 -19.40 -5.90 -3.09
N GLU A 108 -18.63 -6.64 -3.88
CA GLU A 108 -18.39 -8.08 -3.65
C GLU A 108 -17.22 -8.35 -2.68
N PHE A 109 -16.29 -7.41 -2.58
CA PHE A 109 -15.09 -7.46 -1.72
C PHE A 109 -15.43 -7.17 -0.25
N ARG A 110 -14.60 -7.63 0.68
CA ARG A 110 -14.86 -7.54 2.14
C ARG A 110 -13.58 -7.37 2.94
#